data_AF-A0A0Q0VFT6-F1
#
_entry.id   AF-A0A0Q0VFT6-F1
#
_cell.length_a   1.000
_cell.length_b   1.000
_cell.length_c   1.000
_cell.angle_alpha   90.00
_cell.angle_beta   90.00
_cell.angle_gamma   90.00
#
_symmetry.space_group_name_H-M   'P 1'
#
loop_
_entity.id
_entity.type
_entity.pdbx_description
1 polymer ?
#
loop_
_entity_poly.entity_id
_entity_poly.type
_entity_poly.pdbx_seq_one_letter_code
_entity_poly.pdbx_strand_id
1 'polypeptide(L)'
;MQTLEDNTPYNDNVLAAFFDKYNKSQYTDKLWSFYRAHLLYAERVNRTASTQDRAFYNDLLNVLQHCKQLKDHIDIAQPIKLQPYFVENSLVSLEGVIELIKRAIPVGIIYNLSRSADELDLVVVLEKNCTKAYQEFEDLLDLAQLGFKKGQCTVHSYGLLHHLINNGHVFYNTACVARNVIYQKNNEVLFNPASSCLFEKIKLEAETQFKVGMDKALHFYEGAQLYIKNGLDDIAMFMLQQACELTYRCLLHVLRGKGVKSHSPMLLRKHLKRFAPEIIGVFSPIEEEEIKYLQLLEDAYVNSRYNQHYKIAHTSIVHLNNSVALLQQKATHLFQYNMDILDRKIMEFGVN
;
A
#
# COMPACT_ATOMS: atom_id res chain seq x y z
N MET A 1 50.40 -16.70 25.40
CA MET A 1 50.36 -16.09 24.05
C MET A 1 49.95 -17.19 23.09
N GLN A 2 48.70 -17.17 22.62
CA GLN A 2 48.32 -16.68 21.27
C GLN A 2 49.04 -17.50 20.18
N THR A 3 48.37 -18.20 19.27
CA THR A 3 47.24 -17.74 18.46
C THR A 3 46.30 -18.88 18.05
N LEU A 4 45.00 -18.58 18.07
CA LEU A 4 43.91 -19.36 17.49
C LEU A 4 43.98 -19.27 15.96
N GLU A 5 44.16 -20.40 15.30
CA GLU A 5 43.52 -20.67 14.02
C GLU A 5 42.11 -21.18 14.35
N ASP A 6 41.09 -20.42 13.99
CA ASP A 6 39.74 -20.96 13.87
C ASP A 6 39.21 -20.61 12.48
N ASN A 7 39.09 -21.67 11.68
CA ASN A 7 38.33 -21.69 10.44
C ASN A 7 36.87 -21.39 10.76
N THR A 8 36.33 -20.28 10.25
CA THR A 8 34.88 -20.15 10.07
C THR A 8 34.56 -19.79 8.61
N PRO A 9 33.50 -20.39 8.03
CA PRO A 9 33.26 -20.34 6.60
C PRO A 9 32.81 -18.94 6.17
N TYR A 10 33.11 -18.64 4.91
CA TYR A 10 32.54 -17.55 4.14
C TYR A 10 31.02 -17.48 4.37
N ASN A 11 30.56 -16.46 5.10
CA ASN A 11 29.15 -16.35 5.43
C ASN A 11 28.45 -15.67 4.25
N ASP A 12 27.79 -16.49 3.44
CA ASP A 12 26.65 -16.08 2.64
C ASP A 12 25.71 -15.17 3.47
N ASN A 13 25.07 -14.21 2.80
CA ASN A 13 23.96 -13.38 3.31
C ASN A 13 24.25 -12.02 3.98
N VAL A 14 24.94 -11.13 3.28
CA VAL A 14 24.62 -9.68 3.43
C VAL A 14 23.17 -9.42 2.96
N LEU A 15 22.73 -10.12 1.92
CA LEU A 15 21.33 -10.13 1.46
C LEU A 15 20.37 -10.65 2.54
N ALA A 16 20.57 -11.83 3.14
CA ALA A 16 19.62 -12.27 4.19
C ALA A 16 19.69 -11.44 5.50
N ALA A 17 20.79 -10.72 5.77
CA ALA A 17 20.82 -9.72 6.85
C ALA A 17 20.04 -8.44 6.49
N PHE A 18 19.92 -8.12 5.20
CA PHE A 18 19.11 -7.02 4.66
C PHE A 18 17.60 -7.35 4.65
N PHE A 19 17.27 -8.61 4.37
CA PHE A 19 15.92 -9.17 4.42
C PHE A 19 15.51 -9.61 5.84
N ASP A 20 16.35 -9.37 6.84
CA ASP A 20 16.01 -9.62 8.24
C ASP A 20 15.16 -8.46 8.79
N LYS A 21 13.95 -8.80 9.24
CA LYS A 21 12.88 -7.89 9.63
C LYS A 21 13.26 -6.96 10.79
N TYR A 22 14.32 -7.30 11.53
CA TYR A 22 14.77 -6.61 12.74
C TYR A 22 15.71 -5.42 12.51
N ASN A 23 16.40 -5.32 11.37
CA ASN A 23 17.43 -4.28 11.14
C ASN A 23 17.01 -3.18 10.16
N LYS A 24 15.73 -3.12 9.78
CA LYS A 24 15.20 -2.26 8.71
C LYS A 24 15.56 -0.78 8.87
N SER A 25 15.60 -0.22 10.10
CA SER A 25 15.92 1.20 10.31
C SER A 25 17.40 1.55 10.17
N GLN A 26 18.30 0.63 10.53
CA GLN A 26 19.75 0.88 10.53
C GLN A 26 20.34 0.88 9.12
N TYR A 27 19.73 0.12 8.20
CA TYR A 27 20.17 0.01 6.81
C TYR A 27 19.55 1.06 5.89
N THR A 28 18.38 1.63 6.20
CA THR A 28 17.78 2.73 5.43
C THR A 28 18.65 3.97 5.42
N ASP A 29 19.21 4.38 6.57
CA ASP A 29 20.03 5.60 6.67
C ASP A 29 21.36 5.45 5.93
N LYS A 30 21.96 4.25 5.98
CA LYS A 30 23.17 3.93 5.22
C LYS A 30 22.87 3.86 3.72
N LEU A 31 21.83 3.15 3.29
CA LEU A 31 21.42 3.13 1.88
C LEU A 31 21.14 4.53 1.35
N TRP A 32 20.50 5.37 2.16
CA TRP A 32 20.23 6.76 1.83
C TRP A 32 21.51 7.57 1.66
N SER A 33 22.48 7.42 2.56
CA SER A 33 23.78 8.07 2.44
C SER A 33 24.57 7.62 1.19
N PHE A 34 24.45 6.33 0.82
CA PHE A 34 25.18 5.74 -0.30
C PHE A 34 24.52 5.99 -1.66
N TYR A 35 23.20 5.94 -1.76
CA TYR A 35 22.45 6.31 -2.97
C TYR A 35 22.63 7.82 -3.28
N ARG A 36 22.66 8.66 -2.23
CA ARG A 36 23.00 10.08 -2.30
C ARG A 36 24.44 10.33 -2.79
N ALA A 37 25.40 9.51 -2.36
CA ALA A 37 26.78 9.57 -2.85
C ALA A 37 26.93 9.09 -4.31
N HIS A 38 26.12 8.13 -4.75
CA HIS A 38 26.16 7.65 -6.14
C HIS A 38 25.55 8.63 -7.14
N LEU A 39 24.43 9.28 -6.78
CA LEU A 39 23.76 10.30 -7.61
C LEU A 39 24.57 11.60 -7.76
N LEU A 40 25.37 11.96 -6.75
CA LEU A 40 26.15 13.20 -6.78
C LEU A 40 27.57 13.04 -7.36
N TYR A 41 28.11 11.82 -7.47
CA TYR A 41 29.57 11.65 -7.40
C TYR A 41 30.12 10.50 -8.27
N ALA A 42 29.60 10.31 -9.49
CA ALA A 42 30.08 9.28 -10.43
C ALA A 42 31.58 9.36 -10.80
N GLU A 43 32.32 10.42 -10.42
CA GLU A 43 33.77 10.54 -10.70
C GLU A 43 34.70 10.54 -9.47
N ARG A 44 34.19 10.64 -8.23
CA ARG A 44 35.06 10.93 -7.07
C ARG A 44 35.07 9.86 -5.96
N VAL A 45 34.32 8.76 -6.10
CA VAL A 45 34.28 7.65 -5.09
C VAL A 45 35.57 6.83 -5.03
N ASN A 46 36.55 7.08 -5.89
CA ASN A 46 37.77 6.28 -5.95
C ASN A 46 38.77 6.44 -4.78
N ARG A 47 38.44 7.12 -3.66
CA ARG A 47 39.47 7.34 -2.60
C ARG A 47 39.14 6.95 -1.16
N THR A 48 37.91 6.62 -0.75
CA THR A 48 37.65 6.34 0.69
C THR A 48 36.56 5.32 1.02
N ALA A 49 36.14 4.45 0.08
CA ALA A 49 35.16 3.39 0.39
C ALA A 49 35.84 2.17 1.05
N SER A 50 35.28 1.69 2.18
CA SER A 50 35.74 0.48 2.87
C SER A 50 35.52 -0.78 2.02
N THR A 51 36.17 -1.89 2.37
CA THR A 51 36.06 -3.15 1.61
C THR A 51 34.62 -3.69 1.57
N GLN A 52 33.83 -3.44 2.61
CA GLN A 52 32.39 -3.79 2.66
C GLN A 52 31.55 -2.87 1.77
N ASP A 53 31.86 -1.58 1.71
CA ASP A 53 31.14 -0.62 0.85
C ASP A 53 31.36 -0.95 -0.63
N ARG A 54 32.54 -1.46 -1.00
CA ARG A 54 32.84 -1.92 -2.37
C ARG A 54 32.09 -3.20 -2.74
N ALA A 55 31.86 -4.11 -1.81
CA ALA A 55 31.09 -5.32 -2.05
C ALA A 55 29.62 -4.98 -2.32
N PHE A 56 29.01 -4.13 -1.49
CA PHE A 56 27.65 -3.61 -1.71
C PHE A 56 27.52 -2.83 -3.02
N TYR A 57 28.53 -2.01 -3.35
CA TYR A 57 28.59 -1.28 -4.62
C TYR A 57 28.66 -2.22 -5.82
N ASN A 58 29.43 -3.31 -5.73
CA ASN A 58 29.51 -4.34 -6.75
C ASN A 58 28.21 -5.14 -6.88
N ASP A 59 27.49 -5.38 -5.79
CA ASP A 59 26.18 -6.06 -5.84
C ASP A 59 25.11 -5.16 -6.48
N LEU A 60 25.05 -3.88 -6.11
CA LEU A 60 24.18 -2.88 -6.75
C LEU A 60 24.56 -2.69 -8.23
N LEU A 61 25.86 -2.62 -8.55
CA LEU A 61 26.34 -2.56 -9.93
C LEU A 61 26.04 -3.85 -10.69
N ASN A 62 26.12 -5.02 -10.07
CA ASN A 62 25.78 -6.29 -10.69
C ASN A 62 24.30 -6.34 -11.02
N VAL A 63 23.42 -5.88 -10.12
CA VAL A 63 21.97 -5.72 -10.40
C VAL A 63 21.76 -4.75 -11.58
N LEU A 64 22.40 -3.58 -11.54
CA LEU A 64 22.30 -2.58 -12.61
C LEU A 64 22.95 -3.02 -13.94
N GLN A 65 23.99 -3.86 -13.91
CA GLN A 65 24.70 -4.39 -15.08
C GLN A 65 23.97 -5.60 -15.68
N HIS A 66 23.34 -6.46 -14.86
CA HIS A 66 22.38 -7.46 -15.34
C HIS A 66 21.22 -6.78 -16.06
N CYS A 67 20.70 -5.66 -15.54
CA CYS A 67 19.72 -4.83 -16.25
C CYS A 67 20.28 -4.20 -17.54
N LYS A 68 21.60 -4.00 -17.66
CA LYS A 68 22.27 -3.37 -18.81
C LYS A 68 22.61 -4.35 -19.94
N GLN A 69 22.73 -5.65 -19.65
CA GLN A 69 22.95 -6.71 -20.65
C GLN A 69 21.68 -7.06 -21.44
N LEU A 70 20.50 -6.62 -20.99
CA LEU A 70 19.23 -6.72 -21.71
C LEU A 70 19.03 -5.62 -22.79
N LYS A 71 20.11 -4.93 -23.17
CA LYS A 71 20.10 -3.75 -24.05
C LYS A 71 19.64 -3.99 -25.49
N ASP A 72 19.55 -5.24 -25.94
CA ASP A 72 19.37 -5.52 -27.36
C ASP A 72 17.91 -5.50 -27.84
N HIS A 73 16.93 -5.28 -26.96
CA HIS A 73 15.51 -5.18 -27.35
C HIS A 73 14.78 -4.05 -26.61
N ILE A 74 14.98 -2.81 -27.04
CA ILE A 74 14.15 -1.67 -26.59
C ILE A 74 13.47 -1.04 -27.80
N ASP A 75 12.20 -1.39 -28.02
CA ASP A 75 11.27 -0.59 -28.82
C ASP A 75 10.88 0.64 -28.00
N ILE A 76 11.39 1.80 -28.40
CA ILE A 76 11.09 3.08 -27.75
C ILE A 76 9.66 3.51 -28.13
N ALA A 77 8.74 3.45 -27.17
CA ALA A 77 7.42 4.06 -27.25
C ALA A 77 7.48 5.55 -26.85
N GLN A 78 6.64 6.39 -27.48
CA GLN A 78 6.67 7.84 -27.33
C GLN A 78 6.42 8.30 -25.88
N PRO A 79 7.22 9.26 -25.35
CA PRO A 79 7.00 9.83 -24.03
C PRO A 79 5.71 10.68 -24.03
N ILE A 80 4.68 10.22 -23.32
CA ILE A 80 3.49 11.03 -23.03
C ILE A 80 3.92 12.07 -21.98
N LYS A 81 3.65 13.35 -22.25
CA LYS A 81 4.03 14.50 -21.41
C LYS A 81 3.71 14.25 -19.93
N LEU A 82 4.75 14.14 -19.10
CA LEU A 82 4.66 14.20 -17.64
C LEU A 82 4.07 15.56 -17.25
N GLN A 83 3.01 15.59 -16.46
CA GLN A 83 2.46 16.85 -15.95
C GLN A 83 3.46 17.53 -14.98
N PRO A 84 3.56 18.88 -15.00
CA PRO A 84 4.63 19.62 -14.35
C PRO A 84 4.30 19.88 -12.89
N TYR A 85 4.50 18.89 -12.01
CA TYR A 85 4.24 19.04 -10.57
C TYR A 85 5.35 18.50 -9.69
N PHE A 86 6.61 18.81 -9.99
CA PHE A 86 7.68 18.57 -9.03
C PHE A 86 8.54 19.82 -8.83
N VAL A 87 8.56 20.24 -7.56
CA VAL A 87 9.35 21.35 -7.03
C VAL A 87 10.82 20.90 -6.94
N GLU A 88 11.74 21.83 -7.18
CA GLU A 88 13.21 21.68 -7.21
C GLU A 88 13.85 21.10 -5.91
N ASN A 89 13.06 20.76 -4.89
CA ASN A 89 13.53 20.29 -3.57
C ASN A 89 13.27 18.81 -3.27
N SER A 90 12.78 18.01 -4.23
CA SER A 90 12.65 16.55 -4.06
C SER A 90 14.01 15.84 -4.25
N LEU A 91 14.40 15.01 -3.28
CA LEU A 91 15.67 14.23 -3.31
C LEU A 91 15.63 13.04 -4.29
N VAL A 92 14.44 12.65 -4.78
CA VAL A 92 14.23 11.56 -5.76
C VAL A 92 13.28 12.06 -6.85
N SER A 93 13.68 11.99 -8.12
CA SER A 93 12.79 12.35 -9.23
C SER A 93 11.82 11.20 -9.53
N LEU A 94 10.54 11.51 -9.74
CA LEU A 94 9.53 10.55 -10.21
C LEU A 94 10.01 9.84 -11.48
N GLU A 95 10.65 10.57 -12.39
CA GLU A 95 11.29 10.03 -13.59
C GLU A 95 12.33 8.95 -13.29
N GLY A 96 13.18 9.15 -12.27
CA GLY A 96 14.16 8.17 -11.85
C GLY A 96 13.53 6.89 -11.31
N VAL A 97 12.43 7.02 -10.57
CA VAL A 97 11.66 5.87 -10.08
C VAL A 97 10.97 5.12 -11.21
N ILE A 98 10.36 5.83 -12.16
CA ILE A 98 9.74 5.23 -13.34
C ILE A 98 10.78 4.46 -14.16
N GLU A 99 11.96 5.05 -14.40
CA GLU A 99 13.06 4.39 -15.11
C GLU A 99 13.58 3.14 -14.38
N LEU A 100 13.69 3.19 -13.04
CA LEU A 100 14.05 2.02 -12.24
C LEU A 100 13.03 0.89 -12.41
N ILE A 101 11.74 1.20 -12.29
CA ILE A 101 10.64 0.24 -12.42
C ILE A 101 10.64 -0.37 -13.83
N LYS A 102 10.75 0.46 -14.88
CA LYS A 102 10.79 0.00 -16.27
C LYS A 102 11.97 -0.94 -16.56
N ARG A 103 13.11 -0.75 -15.89
CA ARG A 103 14.32 -1.57 -16.10
C ARG A 103 14.28 -2.89 -15.35
N ALA A 104 13.62 -2.93 -14.20
CA ALA A 104 13.62 -4.11 -13.35
C ALA A 104 12.36 -4.97 -13.50
N ILE A 105 11.25 -4.37 -13.94
CA ILE A 105 9.96 -5.02 -14.08
C ILE A 105 9.58 -5.04 -15.57
N PRO A 106 9.07 -6.16 -16.12
CA PRO A 106 8.49 -6.19 -17.46
C PRO A 106 7.14 -5.46 -17.46
N VAL A 107 7.19 -4.14 -17.59
CA VAL A 107 6.03 -3.26 -17.49
C VAL A 107 5.38 -3.03 -18.84
N GLY A 108 4.07 -3.23 -18.89
CA GLY A 108 3.22 -2.86 -20.01
C GLY A 108 2.67 -1.44 -19.90
N ILE A 109 2.09 -1.09 -18.75
CA ILE A 109 1.44 0.22 -18.50
C ILE A 109 1.77 0.70 -17.08
N ILE A 110 2.01 2.01 -16.91
CA ILE A 110 2.09 2.65 -15.58
C ILE A 110 1.05 3.76 -15.51
N TYR A 111 0.22 3.73 -14.47
CA TYR A 111 -0.66 4.82 -14.10
C TYR A 111 -0.10 5.56 -12.89
N ASN A 112 -0.12 6.89 -12.95
CA ASN A 112 0.21 7.78 -11.84
C ASN A 112 -1.09 8.31 -11.21
N LEU A 113 -1.30 8.01 -9.92
CA LEU A 113 -2.44 8.51 -9.15
C LEU A 113 -1.99 9.47 -8.03
N SER A 114 -0.74 9.92 -8.06
CA SER A 114 -0.17 10.80 -7.04
C SER A 114 -0.95 12.11 -6.95
N ARG A 115 -1.34 12.50 -5.73
CA ARG A 115 -2.16 13.71 -5.50
C ARG A 115 -1.32 14.95 -5.19
N SER A 116 -0.04 14.77 -4.84
CA SER A 116 0.90 15.85 -4.52
C SER A 116 2.34 15.44 -4.82
N ALA A 117 3.25 16.42 -4.85
CA ALA A 117 4.66 16.20 -5.16
C ALA A 117 5.43 15.36 -4.13
N ASP A 118 4.93 15.28 -2.90
CA ASP A 118 5.55 14.51 -1.80
C ASP A 118 5.00 13.07 -1.70
N GLU A 119 4.04 12.73 -2.55
CA GLU A 119 3.36 11.43 -2.58
C GLU A 119 3.70 10.69 -3.87
N LEU A 120 3.95 9.38 -3.75
CA LEU A 120 4.10 8.48 -4.87
C LEU A 120 2.95 7.49 -4.85
N ASP A 121 2.07 7.54 -5.83
CA ASP A 121 1.03 6.56 -6.03
C ASP A 121 1.08 6.03 -7.47
N LEU A 122 1.53 4.78 -7.63
CA LEU A 122 1.65 4.12 -8.92
C LEU A 122 0.85 2.82 -8.99
N VAL A 123 0.13 2.64 -10.10
CA VAL A 123 -0.36 1.32 -10.53
C VAL A 123 0.51 0.86 -11.69
N VAL A 124 1.31 -0.17 -11.45
CA VAL A 124 2.17 -0.81 -12.44
C VAL A 124 1.47 -2.05 -12.97
N VAL A 125 1.33 -2.13 -14.29
CA VAL A 125 0.72 -3.26 -14.99
C VAL A 125 1.79 -4.00 -15.74
N LEU A 126 1.95 -5.29 -15.43
CA LEU A 126 2.89 -6.16 -16.13
C LEU A 126 2.46 -6.34 -17.59
N GLU A 127 3.43 -6.61 -18.45
CA GLU A 127 3.19 -7.01 -19.83
C GLU A 127 2.26 -8.24 -19.91
N LYS A 128 1.45 -8.35 -20.97
CA LYS A 128 0.51 -9.47 -21.17
C LYS A 128 1.16 -10.85 -21.06
N ASN A 129 2.41 -10.97 -21.50
CA ASN A 129 3.15 -12.23 -21.56
C ASN A 129 3.98 -12.50 -20.29
N CYS A 130 3.91 -11.62 -19.28
CA CYS A 130 4.66 -11.80 -18.04
C CYS A 130 4.07 -12.94 -17.21
N THR A 131 4.88 -13.97 -16.96
CA THR A 131 4.53 -15.14 -16.13
C THR A 131 5.02 -15.04 -14.68
N LYS A 132 5.80 -13.99 -14.37
CA LYS A 132 6.41 -13.79 -13.05
C LYS A 132 5.36 -13.45 -11.99
N ALA A 133 5.61 -13.91 -10.77
CA ALA A 133 4.72 -13.66 -9.64
C ALA A 133 4.90 -12.24 -9.09
N TYR A 134 3.85 -11.68 -8.49
CA TYR A 134 3.89 -10.36 -7.85
C TYR A 134 5.01 -10.25 -6.80
N GLN A 135 5.21 -11.32 -6.02
CA GLN A 135 6.17 -11.36 -4.91
C GLN A 135 7.61 -11.11 -5.37
N GLU A 136 7.94 -11.37 -6.64
CA GLU A 136 9.28 -11.12 -7.19
C GLU A 136 9.62 -9.62 -7.27
N PHE A 137 8.62 -8.74 -7.21
CA PHE A 137 8.81 -7.30 -7.39
C PHE A 137 8.52 -6.49 -6.13
N GLU A 138 8.02 -7.12 -5.06
CA GLU A 138 7.56 -6.42 -3.83
C GLU A 138 8.69 -5.60 -3.21
N ASP A 139 9.88 -6.17 -3.05
CA ASP A 139 11.05 -5.50 -2.45
C ASP A 139 11.52 -4.28 -3.26
N LEU A 140 11.44 -4.37 -4.59
CA LEU A 140 11.84 -3.27 -5.47
C LEU A 140 10.83 -2.12 -5.41
N LEU A 141 9.54 -2.43 -5.36
CA LEU A 141 8.51 -1.42 -5.18
C LEU A 141 8.65 -0.76 -3.81
N ASP A 142 8.93 -1.52 -2.76
CA ASP A 142 9.20 -0.98 -1.42
C ASP A 142 10.37 -0.01 -1.46
N LEU A 143 11.46 -0.35 -2.15
CA LEU A 143 12.60 0.55 -2.36
C LEU A 143 12.21 1.82 -3.12
N ALA A 144 11.42 1.68 -4.20
CA ALA A 144 10.94 2.82 -4.99
C ALA A 144 10.10 3.82 -4.18
N GLN A 145 9.44 3.34 -3.12
CA GLN A 145 8.57 4.13 -2.25
C GLN A 145 9.32 4.88 -1.14
N LEU A 146 10.55 4.48 -0.79
CA LEU A 146 11.32 5.06 0.33
C LEU A 146 11.65 6.55 0.17
N GLY A 147 11.64 7.06 -1.07
CA GLY A 147 11.93 8.47 -1.36
C GLY A 147 10.77 9.44 -1.11
N PHE A 148 9.58 8.95 -0.77
CA PHE A 148 8.35 9.74 -0.66
C PHE A 148 7.75 9.65 0.73
N LYS A 149 7.15 10.74 1.22
CA LYS A 149 6.49 10.76 2.55
C LYS A 149 5.34 9.75 2.61
N LYS A 150 4.64 9.56 1.49
CA LYS A 150 3.67 8.49 1.30
C LYS A 150 3.92 7.82 -0.03
N GLY A 151 4.51 6.64 0.01
CA GLY A 151 4.66 5.77 -1.13
C GLY A 151 3.58 4.70 -1.14
N GLN A 152 2.97 4.50 -2.30
CA GLN A 152 2.10 3.38 -2.61
C GLN A 152 2.26 2.93 -4.06
N CYS A 153 2.97 1.83 -4.26
CA CYS A 153 3.09 1.19 -5.57
C CYS A 153 2.39 -0.15 -5.54
N THR A 154 1.50 -0.40 -6.50
CA THR A 154 0.88 -1.72 -6.69
C THR A 154 1.23 -2.29 -8.05
N VAL A 155 1.55 -3.58 -8.10
CA VAL A 155 1.78 -4.32 -9.35
C VAL A 155 0.62 -5.27 -9.60
N HIS A 156 0.12 -5.28 -10.84
CA HIS A 156 -0.92 -6.20 -11.29
C HIS A 156 -0.49 -6.91 -12.57
N SER A 157 -0.85 -8.19 -12.70
CA SER A 157 -0.83 -8.82 -14.01
C SER A 157 -1.90 -8.17 -14.90
N TYR A 158 -1.62 -8.10 -16.21
CA TYR A 158 -2.59 -7.58 -17.17
C TYR A 158 -3.94 -8.28 -17.06
N GLY A 159 -3.93 -9.62 -16.99
CA GLY A 159 -5.15 -10.44 -16.91
C GLY A 159 -5.99 -10.15 -15.67
N LEU A 160 -5.36 -9.95 -14.50
CA LEU A 160 -6.05 -9.61 -13.27
C LEU A 160 -6.70 -8.23 -13.39
N LEU A 161 -5.94 -7.23 -13.83
CA LEU A 161 -6.47 -5.86 -13.93
C LEU A 161 -7.59 -5.76 -14.98
N HIS A 162 -7.43 -6.42 -16.13
CA HIS A 162 -8.47 -6.55 -17.15
C HIS A 162 -9.75 -7.16 -16.59
N HIS A 163 -9.64 -8.26 -15.84
CA HIS A 163 -10.78 -8.90 -15.19
C HIS A 163 -11.45 -7.97 -14.17
N LEU A 164 -10.69 -7.23 -13.36
CA LEU A 164 -11.25 -6.30 -12.38
C LEU A 164 -11.98 -5.14 -13.07
N ILE A 165 -11.40 -4.57 -14.12
CA ILE A 165 -12.02 -3.46 -14.86
C ILE A 165 -13.29 -3.92 -15.58
N ASN A 166 -13.25 -5.05 -16.29
CA ASN A 166 -14.41 -5.60 -16.99
C ASN A 166 -15.56 -5.99 -16.06
N ASN A 167 -15.25 -6.41 -14.82
CA ASN A 167 -16.25 -6.68 -13.80
C ASN A 167 -16.64 -5.43 -12.98
N GLY A 168 -16.32 -4.23 -13.48
CA GLY A 168 -16.80 -2.97 -12.92
C GLY A 168 -16.18 -2.57 -11.59
N HIS A 169 -14.98 -3.08 -11.23
CA HIS A 169 -14.31 -2.66 -10.01
C HIS A 169 -14.11 -1.14 -9.99
N VAL A 170 -14.73 -0.46 -9.02
CA VAL A 170 -14.89 1.00 -8.99
C VAL A 170 -13.55 1.73 -8.99
N PHE A 171 -12.63 1.33 -8.10
CA PHE A 171 -11.30 1.93 -8.02
C PHE A 171 -10.52 1.84 -9.35
N TYR A 172 -10.39 0.65 -9.95
CA TYR A 172 -9.60 0.53 -11.19
C TYR A 172 -10.30 1.16 -12.39
N ASN A 173 -11.64 1.18 -12.46
CA ASN A 173 -12.39 1.90 -13.51
C ASN A 173 -12.27 3.43 -13.41
N THR A 174 -11.88 3.95 -12.24
CA THR A 174 -11.67 5.41 -12.02
C THR A 174 -10.20 5.79 -12.11
N ALA A 175 -9.30 4.90 -11.66
CA ALA A 175 -7.87 5.10 -11.60
C ALA A 175 -7.14 4.73 -12.91
N CYS A 176 -7.47 3.60 -13.54
CA CYS A 176 -6.78 3.09 -14.72
C CYS A 176 -7.38 3.64 -16.02
N VAL A 177 -7.31 4.96 -16.18
CA VAL A 177 -7.85 5.70 -17.32
C VAL A 177 -6.72 6.40 -18.08
N ALA A 178 -6.93 6.71 -19.37
CA ALA A 178 -5.91 7.29 -20.25
C ALA A 178 -5.21 8.54 -19.68
N ARG A 179 -5.96 9.42 -19.00
CA ARG A 179 -5.40 10.64 -18.36
C ARG A 179 -4.35 10.38 -17.28
N ASN A 180 -4.35 9.19 -16.67
CA ASN A 180 -3.42 8.83 -15.60
C ASN A 180 -2.22 8.03 -16.15
N VAL A 181 -2.18 7.69 -17.43
CA VAL A 181 -1.10 6.91 -18.04
C VAL A 181 0.14 7.78 -18.17
N ILE A 182 1.25 7.33 -17.59
CA ILE A 182 2.57 7.95 -17.69
C ILE A 182 3.57 7.11 -18.49
N TYR A 183 3.25 5.83 -18.71
CA TYR A 183 4.01 4.93 -19.57
C TYR A 183 3.09 3.87 -20.16
N GLN A 184 3.26 3.57 -21.44
CA GLN A 184 2.59 2.50 -22.17
C GLN A 184 3.54 1.94 -23.21
N LYS A 185 3.75 0.63 -23.21
CA LYS A 185 4.52 -0.08 -24.24
C LYS A 185 3.71 -0.11 -25.54
N ASN A 186 4.36 0.08 -26.70
CA ASN A 186 3.70 0.27 -28.01
C ASN A 186 2.59 -0.74 -28.35
N ASN A 187 2.72 -2.00 -27.92
CA ASN A 187 1.78 -3.08 -28.23
C ASN A 187 0.69 -3.29 -27.16
N GLU A 188 0.74 -2.55 -26.06
CA GLU A 188 -0.24 -2.66 -24.99
C GLU A 188 -1.44 -1.76 -25.27
N VAL A 189 -2.64 -2.27 -25.02
CA VAL A 189 -3.90 -1.55 -25.26
C VAL A 189 -4.46 -1.14 -23.91
N LEU A 190 -4.95 0.09 -23.81
CA LEU A 190 -5.62 0.57 -22.61
C LEU A 190 -6.92 -0.20 -22.36
N PHE A 191 -7.28 -0.36 -21.09
CA PHE A 191 -8.48 -1.08 -20.71
C PHE A 191 -9.74 -0.25 -21.05
N ASN A 192 -10.75 -0.93 -21.61
CA ASN A 192 -12.05 -0.32 -21.80
C ASN A 192 -12.79 -0.30 -20.46
N PRO A 193 -13.43 0.82 -20.08
CA PRO A 193 -14.27 0.87 -18.89
C PRO A 193 -15.44 -0.12 -18.98
N ALA A 194 -15.92 -0.58 -17.82
CA ALA A 194 -17.17 -1.34 -17.73
C ALA A 194 -18.37 -0.52 -18.21
N SER A 195 -19.45 -1.22 -18.57
CA SER A 195 -20.71 -0.59 -19.01
C SER A 195 -21.47 0.08 -17.87
N SER A 196 -22.29 1.06 -18.19
CA SER A 196 -23.18 1.75 -17.23
C SER A 196 -24.12 0.81 -16.49
N CYS A 197 -24.76 -0.13 -17.21
CA CYS A 197 -25.63 -1.15 -16.63
C CYS A 197 -24.90 -1.99 -15.55
N LEU A 198 -23.61 -2.28 -15.74
CA LEU A 198 -22.83 -2.98 -14.73
C LEU A 198 -22.55 -2.09 -13.51
N PHE A 199 -22.28 -0.80 -13.69
CA PHE A 199 -22.09 0.12 -12.57
C PHE A 199 -23.37 0.31 -11.75
N GLU A 200 -24.55 0.39 -12.38
CA GLU A 200 -25.85 0.45 -11.68
C GLU A 200 -26.06 -0.77 -10.78
N LYS A 201 -25.79 -1.96 -11.31
CA LYS A 201 -25.87 -3.21 -10.54
C LYS A 201 -24.90 -3.21 -9.36
N ILE A 202 -23.64 -2.84 -9.59
CA ILE A 202 -22.61 -2.79 -8.55
C ILE A 202 -22.99 -1.79 -7.46
N LYS A 203 -23.53 -0.62 -7.83
CA LYS A 203 -24.00 0.40 -6.89
C LYS A 203 -25.07 -0.18 -5.97
N LEU A 204 -26.12 -0.79 -6.54
CA LEU A 204 -27.23 -1.36 -5.77
C LEU A 204 -26.77 -2.47 -4.80
N GLU A 205 -25.88 -3.35 -5.28
CA GLU A 205 -25.29 -4.41 -4.44
C GLU A 205 -24.44 -3.82 -3.30
N ALA A 206 -23.63 -2.80 -3.61
CA ALA A 206 -22.76 -2.14 -2.63
C ALA A 206 -23.57 -1.41 -1.56
N GLU A 207 -24.65 -0.70 -1.91
CA GLU A 207 -25.54 -0.02 -0.96
C GLU A 207 -26.19 -1.01 0.02
N THR A 208 -26.69 -2.12 -0.50
CA THR A 208 -27.31 -3.18 0.31
C THR A 208 -26.31 -3.78 1.29
N GLN A 209 -25.11 -4.13 0.79
CA GLN A 209 -24.05 -4.73 1.60
C GLN A 209 -23.49 -3.76 2.63
N PHE A 210 -23.31 -2.49 2.25
CA PHE A 210 -22.81 -1.44 3.14
C PHE A 210 -23.76 -1.23 4.29
N LYS A 211 -25.06 -1.08 4.02
CA LYS A 211 -26.09 -0.89 5.04
C LYS A 211 -26.07 -2.04 6.05
N VAL A 212 -26.17 -3.28 5.60
CA VAL A 212 -26.17 -4.46 6.49
C VAL A 212 -24.87 -4.56 7.30
N GLY A 213 -23.71 -4.32 6.66
CA GLY A 213 -22.41 -4.40 7.31
C GLY A 213 -22.19 -3.30 8.35
N MET A 214 -22.55 -2.06 8.01
CA MET A 214 -22.40 -0.91 8.90
C MET A 214 -23.41 -0.93 10.04
N ASP A 215 -24.68 -1.30 9.80
CA ASP A 215 -25.67 -1.44 10.87
C ASP A 215 -25.15 -2.42 11.94
N LYS A 216 -24.57 -3.54 11.52
CA LYS A 216 -23.95 -4.49 12.46
C LYS A 216 -22.79 -3.86 13.23
N ALA A 217 -21.89 -3.13 12.56
CA ALA A 217 -20.75 -2.48 13.21
C ALA A 217 -21.19 -1.41 14.23
N LEU A 218 -22.25 -0.66 13.91
CA LEU A 218 -22.83 0.37 14.78
C LEU A 218 -23.42 -0.24 16.06
N HIS A 219 -24.18 -1.33 15.96
CA HIS A 219 -24.71 -2.01 17.15
C HIS A 219 -23.61 -2.49 18.12
N PHE A 220 -22.48 -2.99 17.59
CA PHE A 220 -21.32 -3.34 18.42
C PHE A 220 -20.74 -2.12 19.13
N TYR A 221 -20.66 -0.97 18.44
CA TYR A 221 -20.19 0.27 19.03
C TYR A 221 -21.15 0.79 20.12
N GLU A 222 -22.46 0.78 19.89
CA GLU A 222 -23.48 1.14 20.90
C GLU A 222 -23.38 0.24 22.13
N GLY A 223 -23.20 -1.07 21.93
CA GLY A 223 -22.95 -2.02 23.00
C GLY A 223 -21.69 -1.67 23.81
N ALA A 224 -20.60 -1.33 23.12
CA ALA A 224 -19.37 -0.89 23.78
C ALA A 224 -19.60 0.33 24.67
N GLN A 225 -20.33 1.34 24.17
CA GLN A 225 -20.64 2.55 24.95
C GLN A 225 -21.43 2.25 26.22
N LEU A 226 -22.36 1.29 26.17
CA LEU A 226 -23.11 0.86 27.36
C LEU A 226 -22.19 0.19 28.38
N TYR A 227 -21.29 -0.69 27.94
CA TYR A 227 -20.34 -1.37 28.84
C TYR A 227 -19.33 -0.41 29.46
N ILE A 228 -18.85 0.59 28.72
CA ILE A 228 -17.98 1.65 29.26
C ILE A 228 -18.69 2.41 30.39
N LYS A 229 -19.97 2.78 30.19
CA LYS A 229 -20.75 3.50 31.22
C LYS A 229 -20.95 2.66 32.49
N ASN A 230 -21.00 1.35 32.35
CA ASN A 230 -21.20 0.42 33.46
C ASN A 230 -19.87 -0.04 34.11
N GLY A 231 -18.72 0.46 33.65
CA GLY A 231 -17.39 0.06 34.15
C GLY A 231 -16.97 -1.37 33.76
N LEU A 232 -17.61 -1.95 32.74
CA LEU A 232 -17.32 -3.27 32.20
C LEU A 232 -16.32 -3.14 31.04
N ASP A 233 -15.12 -2.66 31.37
CA ASP A 233 -14.09 -2.23 30.42
C ASP A 233 -13.57 -3.36 29.51
N ASP A 234 -13.50 -4.58 30.01
CA ASP A 234 -13.10 -5.77 29.27
C ASP A 234 -14.09 -6.11 28.13
N ILE A 235 -15.39 -6.13 28.45
CA ILE A 235 -16.46 -6.37 27.48
C ILE A 235 -16.59 -5.18 26.52
N ALA A 236 -16.46 -3.96 27.02
CA ALA A 236 -16.45 -2.76 26.18
C ALA A 236 -15.37 -2.84 25.10
N MET A 237 -14.15 -3.20 25.49
CA MET A 237 -13.02 -3.31 24.59
C MET A 237 -13.16 -4.43 23.56
N PHE A 238 -13.76 -5.56 23.96
CA PHE A 238 -14.16 -6.61 23.01
C PHE A 238 -15.14 -6.07 21.96
N MET A 239 -16.16 -5.32 22.40
CA MET A 239 -17.17 -4.75 21.50
C MET A 239 -16.56 -3.67 20.58
N LEU A 240 -15.63 -2.84 21.07
CA LEU A 240 -14.89 -1.87 20.26
C LEU A 240 -14.05 -2.54 19.17
N GLN A 241 -13.38 -3.66 19.48
CA GLN A 241 -12.62 -4.41 18.48
C GLN A 241 -13.55 -4.95 17.38
N GLN A 242 -14.70 -5.52 17.76
CA GLN A 242 -15.67 -6.04 16.79
C GLN A 242 -16.26 -4.92 15.92
N ALA A 243 -16.58 -3.77 16.51
CA ALA A 243 -17.03 -2.60 15.76
C ALA A 243 -15.98 -2.15 14.72
N CYS A 244 -14.71 -2.04 15.12
CA CYS A 244 -13.60 -1.70 14.23
C CYS A 244 -13.42 -2.73 13.10
N GLU A 245 -13.36 -4.02 13.44
CA GLU A 245 -13.21 -5.12 12.49
C GLU A 245 -14.34 -5.13 11.46
N LEU A 246 -15.59 -5.03 11.90
CA LEU A 246 -16.77 -5.05 11.03
C LEU A 246 -16.80 -3.83 10.11
N THR A 247 -16.43 -2.64 10.59
CA THR A 247 -16.32 -1.44 9.74
C THR A 247 -15.27 -1.62 8.65
N TYR A 248 -14.07 -2.13 8.98
CA TYR A 248 -13.04 -2.39 7.97
C TYR A 248 -13.47 -3.47 6.97
N ARG A 249 -14.11 -4.55 7.44
CA ARG A 249 -14.63 -5.61 6.56
C ARG A 249 -15.70 -5.09 5.61
N CYS A 250 -16.61 -4.25 6.12
CA CYS A 250 -17.64 -3.61 5.32
C CYS A 250 -17.02 -2.80 4.18
N LEU A 251 -16.05 -1.93 4.48
CA LEU A 251 -15.34 -1.14 3.49
C LEU A 251 -14.57 -2.00 2.47
N LEU A 252 -13.87 -3.05 2.92
CA LEU A 252 -13.17 -3.95 1.99
C LEU A 252 -14.14 -4.65 1.05
N HIS A 253 -15.30 -5.04 1.55
CA HIS A 253 -16.28 -5.73 0.72
C HIS A 253 -16.79 -4.81 -0.39
N VAL A 254 -17.15 -3.57 -0.07
CA VAL A 254 -17.74 -2.64 -1.05
C VAL A 254 -16.70 -1.95 -1.95
N LEU A 255 -15.49 -1.66 -1.45
CA LEU A 255 -14.47 -0.93 -2.22
C LEU A 255 -13.54 -1.85 -3.02
N ARG A 256 -13.24 -3.05 -2.50
CA ARG A 256 -12.34 -4.02 -3.13
C ARG A 256 -13.10 -5.15 -3.84
N GLY A 257 -14.40 -5.31 -3.59
CA GLY A 257 -15.22 -6.38 -4.16
C GLY A 257 -14.86 -7.80 -3.69
N LYS A 258 -13.95 -7.93 -2.72
CA LYS A 258 -13.54 -9.21 -2.12
C LYS A 258 -13.29 -9.06 -0.64
N GLY A 259 -14.02 -9.82 0.18
CA GLY A 259 -13.76 -9.97 1.60
C GLY A 259 -12.37 -10.57 1.86
N VAL A 260 -11.69 -10.07 2.89
CA VAL A 260 -10.46 -10.66 3.42
C VAL A 260 -10.85 -11.62 4.55
N LYS A 261 -10.39 -12.87 4.46
CA LYS A 261 -10.63 -13.89 5.50
C LYS A 261 -9.66 -13.70 6.67
N SER A 262 -9.78 -12.57 7.37
CA SER A 262 -9.02 -12.28 8.58
C SER A 262 -9.87 -11.49 9.56
N HIS A 263 -9.59 -11.72 10.84
CA HIS A 263 -10.19 -11.01 11.97
C HIS A 263 -9.24 -9.95 12.55
N SER A 264 -8.02 -9.81 12.01
CA SER A 264 -7.03 -8.83 12.46
C SER A 264 -7.34 -7.45 11.85
N PRO A 265 -7.74 -6.44 12.67
CA PRO A 265 -7.86 -5.05 12.20
C PRO A 265 -6.56 -4.53 11.57
N MET A 266 -5.39 -4.95 12.02
CA MET A 266 -4.11 -4.57 11.41
C MET A 266 -4.01 -5.04 9.95
N LEU A 267 -4.35 -6.30 9.68
CA LEU A 267 -4.32 -6.83 8.32
C LEU A 267 -5.40 -6.18 7.44
N LEU A 268 -6.60 -5.97 7.98
CA LEU A 268 -7.69 -5.31 7.27
C LEU A 268 -7.32 -3.86 6.91
N ARG A 269 -6.73 -3.11 7.85
CA ARG A 269 -6.17 -1.76 7.62
C ARG A 269 -5.15 -1.77 6.48
N LYS A 270 -4.20 -2.72 6.48
CA LYS A 270 -3.18 -2.83 5.42
C LYS A 270 -3.83 -2.96 4.04
N HIS A 271 -4.88 -3.77 3.91
CA HIS A 271 -5.62 -3.92 2.64
C HIS A 271 -6.43 -2.67 2.26
N LEU A 272 -6.94 -1.93 3.24
CA LEU A 272 -7.70 -0.70 3.01
C LEU A 272 -6.83 0.48 2.60
N LYS A 273 -5.54 0.50 2.96
CA LYS A 273 -4.62 1.61 2.66
C LYS A 273 -4.71 2.11 1.20
N ARG A 274 -4.91 1.20 0.24
CA ARG A 274 -5.08 1.53 -1.19
C ARG A 274 -6.42 2.14 -1.55
N PHE A 275 -7.49 1.58 -1.01
CA PHE A 275 -8.85 1.88 -1.45
C PHE A 275 -9.51 2.96 -0.59
N ALA A 276 -8.97 3.20 0.59
CA ALA A 276 -9.53 4.06 1.62
C ALA A 276 -8.41 4.77 2.42
N PRO A 277 -7.52 5.55 1.77
CA PRO A 277 -6.44 6.23 2.49
C PRO A 277 -6.97 7.23 3.55
N GLU A 278 -8.20 7.72 3.43
CA GLU A 278 -8.80 8.73 4.33
C GLU A 278 -9.13 8.19 5.73
N ILE A 279 -9.32 6.87 5.86
CA ILE A 279 -9.56 6.19 7.16
C ILE A 279 -8.25 5.72 7.81
N ILE A 280 -7.13 5.77 7.09
CA ILE A 280 -5.82 5.49 7.65
C ILE A 280 -5.40 6.68 8.51
N GLY A 281 -4.84 6.42 9.68
CA GLY A 281 -4.45 7.44 10.64
C GLY A 281 -5.58 7.93 11.54
N VAL A 282 -6.72 7.22 11.58
CA VAL A 282 -7.85 7.58 12.45
C VAL A 282 -7.51 7.38 13.93
N PHE A 283 -6.71 6.36 14.25
CA PHE A 283 -6.31 6.07 15.63
C PHE A 283 -5.09 6.91 16.06
N SER A 284 -4.21 7.26 15.13
CA SER A 284 -3.15 8.25 15.29
C SER A 284 -2.62 8.64 13.90
N PRO A 285 -2.25 9.91 13.65
CA PRO A 285 -1.56 10.29 12.41
C PRO A 285 -0.17 9.64 12.27
N ILE A 286 0.42 9.15 13.37
CA ILE A 286 1.70 8.46 13.38
C ILE A 286 1.43 6.96 13.23
N GLU A 287 1.90 6.35 12.12
CA GLU A 287 1.59 4.95 11.78
C GLU A 287 2.01 3.95 12.86
N GLU A 288 3.16 4.16 13.51
CA GLU A 288 3.62 3.30 14.61
C GLU A 288 2.69 3.34 15.84
N GLU A 289 2.12 4.51 16.13
CA GLU A 289 1.16 4.67 17.23
C GLU A 289 -0.20 4.09 16.89
N GLU A 290 -0.67 4.30 15.65
CA GLU A 290 -1.90 3.69 15.16
C GLU A 290 -1.82 2.16 15.23
N ILE A 291 -0.68 1.57 14.85
CA ILE A 291 -0.44 0.13 14.97
C ILE A 291 -0.53 -0.33 16.43
N LYS A 292 0.02 0.41 17.39
CA LYS A 292 -0.09 0.08 18.83
C LYS A 292 -1.55 0.08 19.31
N TYR A 293 -2.36 1.03 18.85
CA TYR A 293 -3.80 1.06 19.20
C TYR A 293 -4.58 -0.10 18.58
N LEU A 294 -4.27 -0.48 17.34
CA LEU A 294 -4.89 -1.64 16.72
C LEU A 294 -4.47 -2.95 17.41
N GLN A 295 -3.21 -3.05 17.81
CA GLN A 295 -2.73 -4.19 18.60
C GLN A 295 -3.44 -4.25 19.96
N LEU A 296 -3.67 -3.12 20.62
CA LEU A 296 -4.42 -3.06 21.87
C LEU A 296 -5.88 -3.56 21.71
N LEU A 297 -6.52 -3.28 20.58
CA LEU A 297 -7.83 -3.83 20.24
C LEU A 297 -7.77 -5.35 20.01
N GLU A 298 -6.77 -5.84 19.28
CA GLU A 298 -6.56 -7.28 19.04
C GLU A 298 -6.28 -8.05 20.34
N ASP A 299 -5.43 -7.49 21.20
CA ASP A 299 -5.12 -8.06 22.51
C ASP A 299 -6.35 -8.11 23.40
N ALA A 300 -7.23 -7.10 23.32
CA ALA A 300 -8.49 -7.12 24.05
C ALA A 300 -9.41 -8.24 23.56
N TYR A 301 -9.46 -8.52 22.26
CA TYR A 301 -10.26 -9.62 21.70
C TYR A 301 -9.83 -10.99 22.27
N VAL A 302 -8.52 -11.21 22.43
CA VAL A 302 -7.98 -12.46 22.99
C VAL A 302 -8.12 -12.47 24.52
N ASN A 303 -7.68 -11.42 25.20
CA ASN A 303 -7.52 -11.44 26.66
C ASN A 303 -8.84 -11.29 27.42
N SER A 304 -9.83 -10.53 26.92
CA SER A 304 -11.15 -10.39 27.56
C SER A 304 -11.88 -11.73 27.76
N ARG A 305 -11.51 -12.75 26.98
CA ARG A 305 -12.12 -14.10 27.05
C ARG A 305 -11.36 -15.07 27.95
N TYR A 306 -10.07 -14.84 28.20
CA TYR A 306 -9.19 -15.85 28.80
C TYR A 306 -8.35 -15.35 29.98
N ASN A 307 -8.26 -14.03 30.22
CA ASN A 307 -7.35 -13.47 31.21
C ASN A 307 -8.08 -12.52 32.18
N GLN A 308 -8.31 -13.02 33.41
CA GLN A 308 -8.98 -12.29 34.49
C GLN A 308 -8.18 -11.10 35.05
N HIS A 309 -6.90 -10.95 34.69
CA HIS A 309 -6.01 -9.89 35.18
C HIS A 309 -5.64 -8.86 34.12
N TYR A 310 -6.20 -8.96 32.91
CA TYR A 310 -5.94 -7.99 31.86
C TYR A 310 -6.59 -6.64 32.19
N LYS A 311 -5.76 -5.62 32.44
CA LYS A 311 -6.20 -4.26 32.73
C LYS A 311 -5.77 -3.32 31.62
N ILE A 312 -6.71 -2.55 31.09
CA ILE A 312 -6.46 -1.50 30.12
C ILE A 312 -6.59 -0.15 30.83
N ALA A 313 -5.70 0.79 30.51
CA ALA A 313 -5.81 2.15 31.02
C ALA A 313 -7.09 2.81 30.50
N HIS A 314 -7.87 3.42 31.40
CA HIS A 314 -9.12 4.10 31.04
C HIS A 314 -8.93 5.16 29.94
N THR A 315 -7.80 5.87 29.94
CA THR A 315 -7.44 6.84 28.88
C THR A 315 -7.37 6.19 27.50
N SER A 316 -6.88 4.95 27.41
CA SER A 316 -6.82 4.20 26.15
C SER A 316 -8.21 3.78 25.69
N ILE A 317 -9.10 3.41 26.61
CA ILE A 317 -10.49 3.04 26.29
C ILE A 317 -11.24 4.24 25.71
N VAL A 318 -11.14 5.41 26.35
CA VAL A 318 -11.74 6.65 25.86
C VAL A 318 -11.22 7.01 24.48
N HIS A 319 -9.91 6.93 24.27
CA HIS A 319 -9.28 7.19 22.98
C HIS A 319 -9.78 6.24 21.88
N LEU A 320 -9.82 4.94 22.16
CA LEU A 320 -10.28 3.92 21.21
C LEU A 320 -11.77 4.07 20.90
N ASN A 321 -12.60 4.36 21.89
CA ASN A 321 -14.02 4.64 21.69
C ASN A 321 -14.22 5.80 20.70
N ASN A 322 -13.53 6.93 20.92
CA ASN A 322 -13.61 8.08 20.03
C ASN A 322 -13.06 7.78 18.63
N SER A 323 -11.96 7.01 18.55
CA SER A 323 -11.34 6.63 17.28
C SER A 323 -12.24 5.70 16.46
N VAL A 324 -12.93 4.74 17.09
CA VAL A 324 -13.89 3.85 16.41
C VAL A 324 -15.11 4.62 15.91
N ALA A 325 -15.61 5.58 16.69
CA ALA A 325 -16.69 6.46 16.25
C ALA A 325 -16.29 7.26 15.00
N LEU A 326 -15.09 7.86 15.03
CA LEU A 326 -14.53 8.60 13.90
C LEU A 326 -14.31 7.70 12.68
N LEU A 327 -13.84 6.47 12.89
CA LEU A 327 -13.68 5.48 11.83
C LEU A 327 -15.01 5.20 11.13
N GLN A 328 -16.08 4.95 11.89
CA GLN A 328 -17.41 4.68 11.35
C GLN A 328 -17.98 5.88 10.59
N GLN A 329 -17.79 7.09 11.11
CA GLN A 329 -18.19 8.32 10.42
C GLN A 329 -17.46 8.48 9.08
N LYS A 330 -16.13 8.35 9.09
CA LYS A 330 -15.34 8.45 7.85
C LYS A 330 -15.66 7.33 6.87
N ALA A 331 -15.93 6.12 7.34
CA ALA A 331 -16.34 5.00 6.50
C ALA A 331 -17.63 5.32 5.74
N THR A 332 -18.64 5.86 6.41
CA THR A 332 -19.91 6.29 5.80
C THR A 332 -19.70 7.38 4.76
N HIS A 333 -18.92 8.41 5.08
CA HIS A 333 -18.63 9.49 4.14
C HIS A 333 -17.86 9.00 2.90
N LEU A 334 -16.85 8.14 3.10
CA LEU A 334 -16.09 7.53 2.01
C LEU A 334 -16.99 6.68 1.10
N PHE A 335 -17.89 5.90 1.68
CA PHE A 335 -18.83 5.09 0.91
C PHE A 335 -19.72 5.96 0.03
N GLN A 336 -20.35 6.99 0.62
CA GLN A 336 -21.19 7.94 -0.11
C GLN A 336 -20.44 8.61 -1.26
N TYR A 337 -19.22 9.09 -0.99
CA TYR A 337 -18.37 9.69 -2.02
C TYR A 337 -18.10 8.73 -3.21
N ASN A 338 -17.89 7.44 -2.94
CA ASN A 338 -17.70 6.45 -4.00
C ASN A 338 -18.99 6.18 -4.78
N MET A 339 -20.16 6.22 -4.12
CA MET A 339 -21.45 6.11 -4.82
C MET A 339 -21.70 7.31 -5.73
N ASP A 340 -21.36 8.52 -5.31
CA ASP A 340 -21.45 9.72 -6.14
C ASP A 340 -20.54 9.65 -7.37
N ILE A 341 -19.36 9.03 -7.24
CA ILE A 341 -18.47 8.76 -8.38
C ILE A 341 -19.14 7.79 -9.37
N LEU A 342 -19.80 6.74 -8.87
CA LEU A 342 -20.51 5.81 -9.73
C LEU A 342 -21.68 6.49 -10.45
N ASP A 343 -22.43 7.35 -9.77
CA ASP A 343 -23.52 8.11 -10.39
C ASP A 343 -23.03 9.00 -11.52
N ARG A 344 -21.92 9.72 -11.31
CA ARG A 344 -21.29 10.50 -12.38
C ARG A 344 -20.88 9.63 -13.57
N LYS A 345 -20.26 8.48 -13.31
CA LYS A 345 -19.90 7.54 -14.37
C LYS A 345 -21.11 7.01 -15.12
N ILE A 346 -22.18 6.63 -14.44
CA ILE A 346 -23.43 6.15 -15.06
C ILE A 346 -24.00 7.25 -15.97
N MET A 347 -24.03 8.50 -15.50
CA MET A 347 -24.48 9.65 -16.29
C MET A 347 -23.61 9.91 -17.53
N GLU A 348 -22.28 9.80 -17.43
CA GLU A 348 -21.36 9.97 -18.56
C GLU A 348 -21.67 9.04 -19.74
N PHE A 349 -22.21 7.84 -19.50
CA PHE A 349 -22.61 6.90 -20.56
C PHE A 349 -24.00 7.19 -21.16
N GLY A 350 -24.87 7.93 -20.45
CA GLY A 350 -26.23 8.24 -20.90
C GLY A 350 -26.33 9.50 -21.77
N VAL A 351 -25.21 10.20 -22.03
CA VAL A 351 -25.16 11.46 -22.79
C VAL A 351 -24.71 11.25 -24.25
N ASN A 352 -24.57 10.01 -24.73
CA ASN A 352 -24.20 9.70 -26.11
C ASN A 352 -25.39 9.25 -26.97
#